data_AF-A0A286S8P8-F1
#
_entry.id   AF-A0A286S8P8-F1
#
_cell.length_a   1.000
_cell.length_b   1.000
_cell.length_c   1.000
_cell.angle_alpha   90.00
_cell.angle_beta   90.00
_cell.angle_gamma   90.00
#
_symmetry.space_group_name_H-M   'P 1'
#
loop_
_entity.id
_entity.type
_entity.pdbx_description
1 polymer ?
#
loop_
_entity_poly.entity_id
_entity_poly.type
_entity_poly.pdbx_seq_one_letter_code
_entity_poly.pdbx_strand_id
1 'polypeptide(L)'
;DIVRGRDLFHGNPQEKEKRDELEKNLKTIFEKIHSGLTSTNGRNGESAKNHYNDTSKNYYKLREDWWYANRATIWEALTCDVKSNTYFHATCNGEERTKGYCRCNGDQPGQDKTNTDPHTYLDYVPQFLR
;
A
#
# COMPACT_ATOMS: atom_id res chain seq x y z
N ASP A 1 6.22 -3.09 -0.69
CA ASP A 1 6.69 -4.18 -1.59
C ASP A 1 6.03 -5.53 -1.38
N ILE A 2 5.92 -6.01 -0.15
CA ILE A 2 5.31 -7.32 0.17
C ILE A 2 3.92 -7.46 -0.48
N VAL A 3 3.00 -6.53 -0.19
CA VAL A 3 1.63 -6.52 -0.77
C VAL A 3 1.63 -6.55 -2.30
N ARG A 4 2.63 -5.93 -2.93
CA ARG A 4 2.76 -5.80 -4.39
C ARG A 4 3.54 -6.94 -5.04
N GLY A 5 4.09 -7.87 -4.27
CA GLY A 5 4.93 -8.96 -4.78
C GLY A 5 6.31 -8.51 -5.28
N ARG A 6 6.83 -7.36 -4.80
CA ARG A 6 8.15 -6.82 -5.19
C ARG A 6 9.24 -6.99 -4.13
N ASP A 7 8.93 -7.68 -3.04
CA ASP A 7 9.85 -7.85 -1.92
C ASP A 7 10.89 -8.92 -2.23
N LEU A 8 12.17 -8.54 -2.14
CA LEU A 8 13.36 -9.33 -2.46
C LEU A 8 13.88 -10.15 -1.27
N PHE A 9 13.23 -10.06 -0.11
CA PHE A 9 13.67 -10.79 1.07
C PHE A 9 13.34 -12.28 0.94
N HIS A 10 14.38 -13.10 0.75
CA HIS A 10 14.27 -14.55 0.63
C HIS A 10 14.49 -15.32 1.95
N GLY A 11 15.04 -14.65 2.97
CA GLY A 11 15.21 -15.17 4.33
C GLY A 11 16.01 -16.48 4.45
N ASN A 12 15.99 -17.05 5.64
CA ASN A 12 16.43 -18.44 5.87
C ASN A 12 15.32 -19.44 5.44
N PRO A 13 15.58 -20.77 5.40
CA PRO A 13 14.58 -21.73 4.95
C PRO A 13 13.23 -21.67 5.68
N GLN A 14 13.22 -21.42 6.99
CA GLN A 14 12.00 -21.32 7.79
C GLN A 14 11.21 -20.04 7.48
N GLU A 15 11.92 -18.93 7.23
CA GLU A 15 11.31 -17.68 6.80
C GLU A 15 10.74 -17.81 5.39
N LYS A 16 11.43 -18.53 4.50
CA LYS A 16 10.97 -18.79 3.13
C LYS A 16 9.61 -19.50 3.12
N GLU A 17 9.43 -20.53 3.95
CA GLU A 17 8.13 -21.24 4.05
C GLU A 17 7.00 -20.29 4.46
N LYS A 18 7.22 -19.45 5.48
CA LYS A 18 6.24 -18.44 5.90
C LYS A 18 5.95 -17.40 4.81
N ARG A 19 6.96 -17.06 4.01
CA ARG A 19 6.83 -16.15 2.87
C ARG A 19 6.00 -16.75 1.75
N ASP A 20 6.21 -18.03 1.45
CA ASP A 20 5.42 -18.75 0.46
C ASP A 20 3.95 -18.86 0.91
N GLU A 21 3.70 -19.10 2.20
CA GLU A 21 2.36 -19.08 2.80
C GLU A 21 1.70 -17.69 2.68
N LEU A 22 2.43 -16.62 3.03
CA LEU A 22 1.96 -15.25 2.90
C LEU A 22 1.60 -14.90 1.45
N GLU A 23 2.47 -15.23 0.50
CA GLU A 23 2.24 -14.95 -0.92
C GLU A 23 1.05 -15.75 -1.46
N LYS A 24 0.87 -17.01 -1.03
CA LYS A 24 -0.32 -17.79 -1.35
C LYS A 24 -1.59 -17.13 -0.83
N ASN A 25 -1.59 -16.65 0.41
CA ASN A 25 -2.74 -15.95 1.01
C ASN A 25 -3.05 -14.65 0.26
N LEU A 26 -2.03 -13.87 -0.10
CA LEU A 26 -2.20 -12.66 -0.91
C LEU A 26 -2.80 -12.99 -2.29
N LYS A 27 -2.32 -14.03 -2.97
CA LYS A 27 -2.91 -14.49 -4.25
C LYS A 27 -4.39 -14.85 -4.09
N THR A 28 -4.75 -15.58 -3.04
CA THR A 28 -6.16 -15.94 -2.77
C THR A 28 -7.03 -14.71 -2.49
N ILE A 29 -6.52 -13.72 -1.75
CA ILE A 29 -7.24 -12.47 -1.48
C ILE A 29 -7.46 -11.69 -2.78
N PHE A 30 -6.42 -11.50 -3.57
CA PHE A 30 -6.51 -10.75 -4.82
C PHE A 30 -7.31 -11.46 -5.91
N GLU A 31 -7.34 -12.80 -5.92
CA GLU A 31 -8.26 -13.58 -6.76
C GLU A 31 -9.72 -13.29 -6.38
N LYS A 32 -10.04 -13.26 -5.08
CA LYS A 32 -11.39 -12.87 -4.61
C LYS A 32 -11.73 -11.43 -4.98
N ILE A 33 -10.81 -10.48 -4.79
CA ILE A 33 -11.02 -9.07 -5.18
C ILE A 33 -11.28 -8.97 -6.69
N HIS A 34 -10.44 -9.62 -7.51
CA HIS A 34 -10.60 -9.65 -8.97
C HIS A 34 -11.94 -10.23 -9.40
N SER A 35 -12.37 -11.32 -8.77
CA SER A 35 -13.68 -11.93 -9.02
C SER A 35 -14.85 -11.00 -8.62
N GLY A 36 -14.68 -10.21 -7.57
CA GLY A 36 -15.66 -9.24 -7.09
C GLY A 36 -15.82 -8.01 -7.98
N LEU A 37 -14.82 -7.66 -8.81
CA LEU A 37 -14.90 -6.51 -9.72
C LEU A 37 -16.09 -6.59 -10.68
N THR A 38 -16.57 -7.80 -10.99
CA THR A 38 -17.77 -8.02 -11.82
C THR A 38 -19.09 -7.92 -11.07
N SER A 39 -19.10 -8.13 -9.76
CA SER A 39 -20.34 -8.37 -9.00
C SER A 39 -20.96 -7.10 -8.40
N THR A 40 -20.17 -6.05 -8.20
CA THR A 40 -20.59 -4.87 -7.42
C THR A 40 -20.76 -3.58 -8.23
N ASN A 41 -20.19 -3.49 -9.44
CA ASN A 41 -20.11 -2.26 -10.20
C ASN A 41 -20.84 -2.39 -11.55
N GLY A 42 -22.10 -1.95 -11.64
CA GLY A 42 -22.87 -1.93 -12.88
C GLY A 42 -22.16 -1.22 -14.05
N ARG A 43 -22.58 -1.52 -15.29
CA ARG A 43 -22.06 -1.07 -16.62
C ARG A 43 -20.54 -1.21 -16.90
N ASN A 44 -19.65 -1.19 -15.90
CA ASN A 44 -18.19 -1.16 -16.08
C ASN A 44 -17.41 -2.27 -15.32
N GLY A 45 -18.05 -3.08 -14.46
CA GLY A 45 -17.36 -4.11 -13.68
C GLY A 45 -16.65 -5.18 -14.53
N GLU A 46 -17.22 -5.54 -15.68
CA GLU A 46 -16.62 -6.47 -16.62
C GLU A 46 -15.41 -5.86 -17.35
N SER A 47 -15.47 -4.56 -17.68
CA SER A 47 -14.32 -3.82 -18.22
C SER A 47 -13.17 -3.76 -17.22
N ALA A 48 -13.45 -3.49 -15.94
CA ALA A 48 -12.44 -3.48 -14.88
C ALA A 48 -11.80 -4.86 -14.67
N LYS A 49 -12.60 -5.94 -14.64
CA LYS A 49 -12.07 -7.31 -14.55
C LYS A 49 -11.14 -7.63 -15.71
N ASN A 50 -11.55 -7.28 -16.93
CA ASN A 50 -10.75 -7.50 -18.15
C ASN A 50 -9.47 -6.67 -18.15
N HIS A 51 -9.49 -5.45 -17.60
CA HIS A 51 -8.31 -4.60 -17.45
C HIS A 51 -7.22 -5.24 -16.56
N TYR A 52 -7.64 -6.01 -15.55
CA TYR A 52 -6.77 -6.75 -14.63
C TYR A 52 -6.69 -8.24 -14.95
N ASN A 53 -6.95 -8.64 -16.20
CA ASN A 53 -6.83 -10.03 -16.59
C ASN A 53 -5.35 -10.47 -16.50
N ASP A 54 -5.06 -11.45 -15.65
CA ASP A 54 -3.72 -11.98 -15.42
C ASP A 54 -3.75 -13.51 -15.45
N THR A 55 -3.19 -14.07 -16.52
CA THR A 55 -3.07 -15.52 -16.71
C THR A 55 -2.12 -16.17 -15.71
N SER A 56 -1.18 -15.40 -15.15
CA SER A 56 -0.23 -15.86 -14.14
C SER A 56 -0.81 -15.87 -12.72
N LYS A 57 -2.04 -15.34 -12.54
CA LYS A 57 -2.75 -15.22 -11.25
C LYS A 57 -1.91 -14.57 -10.15
N ASN A 58 -0.99 -13.68 -10.52
CA ASN A 58 -0.20 -12.92 -9.56
C ASN A 58 -0.86 -11.57 -9.23
N TYR A 59 -1.70 -11.07 -10.14
CA TYR A 59 -2.48 -9.85 -10.02
C TYR A 59 -1.62 -8.60 -9.79
N TYR A 60 -0.38 -8.56 -10.29
CA TYR A 60 0.57 -7.49 -10.00
C TYR A 60 -0.01 -6.09 -10.27
N LYS A 61 -0.66 -5.89 -11.42
CA LYS A 61 -1.29 -4.62 -11.77
C LYS A 61 -2.40 -4.22 -10.78
N LEU A 62 -3.26 -5.17 -10.41
CA LEU A 62 -4.31 -4.95 -9.42
C LEU A 62 -3.72 -4.66 -8.04
N ARG A 63 -2.65 -5.34 -7.65
CA ARG A 63 -1.95 -5.11 -6.37
C ARG A 63 -1.29 -3.72 -6.31
N GLU A 64 -0.70 -3.25 -7.40
CA GLU A 64 -0.15 -1.90 -7.52
C GLU A 64 -1.23 -0.83 -7.36
N ASP A 65 -2.32 -0.95 -8.12
CA ASP A 65 -3.42 0.02 -8.09
C ASP A 65 -4.14 0.00 -6.73
N TRP A 66 -4.29 -1.19 -6.13
CA TRP A 66 -4.81 -1.34 -4.78
C TRP A 66 -3.91 -0.65 -3.75
N TRP A 67 -2.58 -0.81 -3.86
CA TRP A 67 -1.65 -0.11 -2.98
C TRP A 67 -1.77 1.41 -3.14
N TYR A 68 -1.79 1.92 -4.38
CA TYR A 68 -1.97 3.35 -4.65
C TYR A 68 -3.26 3.89 -4.02
N ALA A 69 -4.37 3.16 -4.14
CA ALA A 69 -5.66 3.58 -3.58
C ALA A 69 -5.71 3.55 -2.04
N ASN A 70 -4.93 2.70 -1.36
CA ASN A 70 -5.03 2.48 0.08
C ASN A 70 -3.82 2.97 0.89
N ARG A 71 -2.71 3.36 0.24
CA ARG A 71 -1.46 3.76 0.93
C ARG A 71 -1.65 4.87 1.96
N ALA A 72 -2.57 5.81 1.72
CA ALA A 72 -2.86 6.90 2.65
C ALA A 72 -3.42 6.39 3.98
N THR A 73 -4.42 5.52 3.92
CA THR A 73 -5.03 4.90 5.11
C THR A 73 -4.05 3.97 5.82
N ILE A 74 -3.19 3.26 5.08
CA ILE A 74 -2.13 2.44 5.67
C ILE A 74 -1.13 3.31 6.43
N TRP A 75 -0.73 4.45 5.87
CA TRP A 75 0.17 5.40 6.52
C TRP A 75 -0.43 6.05 7.76
N GLU A 76 -1.71 6.40 7.69
CA GLU A 76 -2.49 6.90 8.83
C GLU A 76 -2.44 5.90 9.99
N ALA A 77 -2.73 4.63 9.73
CA ALA A 77 -2.66 3.56 10.73
C ALA A 77 -1.24 3.36 11.26
N LEU A 78 -0.21 3.39 10.39
CA LEU A 78 1.19 3.23 10.79
C LEU A 78 1.67 4.35 11.72
N THR A 79 1.15 5.57 11.53
CA THR A 79 1.55 6.76 12.28
C THR A 79 0.61 7.10 13.45
N CYS A 80 -0.39 6.27 13.72
CA CYS A 80 -1.43 6.53 14.71
C CYS A 80 -0.88 6.85 16.12
N ASP A 81 0.13 6.11 16.57
CA ASP A 81 0.73 6.31 17.91
C ASP A 81 2.04 7.11 17.88
N VAL A 82 2.43 7.64 16.71
CA VAL A 82 3.70 8.34 16.55
C VAL A 82 3.58 9.76 17.08
N LYS A 83 4.14 10.01 18.27
CA LYS A 83 4.16 11.32 18.92
C LYS A 83 5.55 11.96 18.88
N SER A 84 5.60 13.26 18.66
CA SER A 84 6.81 14.09 18.70
C SER A 84 7.93 13.65 17.74
N ASN A 85 7.58 13.07 16.59
CA ASN A 85 8.54 12.68 15.56
C ASN A 85 8.46 13.60 14.34
N THR A 86 9.61 13.83 13.73
CA THR A 86 9.73 14.57 12.48
C THR A 86 10.21 13.61 11.40
N TYR A 87 9.55 13.59 10.25
CA TYR A 87 10.11 12.94 9.08
C TYR A 87 11.36 13.71 8.63
N PHE A 88 12.41 13.00 8.23
CA PHE A 88 13.74 13.57 8.02
C PHE A 88 13.82 14.58 6.86
N HIS A 89 12.92 14.45 5.87
CA HIS A 89 12.74 15.38 4.76
C HIS A 89 11.60 16.38 5.00
N ALA A 90 11.64 17.51 4.29
CA ALA A 90 10.47 18.37 4.12
C ALA A 90 9.45 17.63 3.26
N THR A 91 8.23 17.49 3.76
CA THR A 91 7.21 16.61 3.19
C THR A 91 5.82 17.24 3.12
N CYS A 92 5.60 18.33 3.85
CA CYS A 92 4.38 19.12 3.78
C CYS A 92 4.51 20.12 2.63
N ASN A 93 3.99 19.73 1.46
CA ASN A 93 4.12 20.48 0.20
C ASN A 93 5.59 20.77 -0.19
N GLY A 94 6.54 19.97 0.29
CA GLY A 94 7.97 20.14 0.02
C GLY A 94 8.64 21.31 0.77
N GLU A 95 7.89 22.09 1.54
CA GLU A 95 8.39 23.29 2.21
C GLU A 95 8.65 23.06 3.70
N GLU A 96 7.79 22.27 4.37
CA GLU A 96 7.90 22.04 5.81
C GLU A 96 8.07 20.56 6.17
N ARG A 97 8.78 20.32 7.28
CA ARG A 97 8.76 19.01 7.96
C ARG A 97 7.45 18.83 8.71
N THR A 98 7.02 17.59 8.87
CA THR A 98 5.92 17.23 9.77
C THR A 98 6.24 17.68 11.19
N LYS A 99 5.28 18.29 11.90
CA LYS A 99 5.44 18.73 13.29
C LYS A 99 4.53 17.88 14.17
N GLY A 100 5.07 17.27 15.23
CA GLY A 100 4.31 16.45 16.17
C GLY A 100 4.08 15.02 15.68
N TYR A 101 3.14 14.81 14.75
CA TYR A 101 2.57 13.48 14.48
C TYR A 101 3.02 12.83 13.16
N CYS A 102 4.22 13.13 12.63
CA CYS A 102 4.67 12.63 11.31
C CYS A 102 3.61 12.81 10.20
N ARG A 103 2.79 13.86 10.32
CA ARG A 103 1.63 14.20 9.50
C ARG A 103 1.64 15.71 9.19
N CYS A 104 1.03 16.12 8.08
CA CYS A 104 1.02 17.51 7.61
C CYS A 104 -0.33 18.21 7.79
N ASN A 105 -0.35 19.52 7.60
CA ASN A 105 -1.57 20.35 7.65
C ASN A 105 -2.36 20.24 8.97
N GLY A 106 -1.69 19.91 10.08
CA GLY A 106 -2.34 19.74 11.38
C GLY A 106 -3.18 18.46 11.51
N ASP A 107 -2.98 17.49 10.61
CA ASP A 107 -3.50 16.13 10.76
C ASP A 107 -2.88 15.45 11.99
N GLN A 108 -3.73 14.87 12.84
CA GLN A 108 -3.31 14.24 14.09
C GLN A 108 -4.26 13.09 14.48
N PRO A 109 -3.77 12.09 15.25
CA PRO A 109 -4.57 10.95 15.67
C PRO A 109 -5.88 11.38 16.35
N GLY A 110 -7.02 10.87 15.86
CA GLY A 110 -8.35 11.18 16.41
C GLY A 110 -8.96 12.50 15.93
N GLN A 111 -8.26 13.25 15.07
CA GLN A 111 -8.78 14.40 14.33
C GLN A 111 -8.25 14.37 12.88
N ASP A 112 -8.44 13.22 12.23
CA ASP A 112 -7.83 12.93 10.94
C ASP A 112 -8.40 13.83 9.83
N LYS A 113 -7.52 14.38 9.00
CA LYS A 113 -7.85 15.11 7.79
C LYS A 113 -7.82 14.17 6.60
N THR A 114 -8.96 14.07 5.93
CA THR A 114 -9.13 13.26 4.72
C THR A 114 -8.12 13.65 3.64
N ASN A 115 -7.57 12.63 2.97
CA ASN A 115 -6.70 12.78 1.80
C ASN A 115 -5.33 13.43 2.07
N THR A 116 -4.78 13.21 3.27
CA THR A 116 -3.38 13.56 3.55
C THR A 116 -2.48 12.48 2.94
N ASP A 117 -1.84 12.78 1.80
CA ASP A 117 -0.93 11.85 1.13
C ASP A 117 0.24 11.48 2.05
N PRO A 118 0.64 10.19 2.14
CA PRO A 118 1.82 9.79 2.88
C PRO A 118 3.02 10.64 2.51
N HIS A 119 3.67 11.16 3.53
CA HIS A 119 4.80 12.08 3.41
C HIS A 119 6.08 11.45 2.84
N THR A 120 6.01 10.21 2.38
CA THR A 120 7.12 9.48 1.81
C THR A 120 6.73 8.90 0.48
N TYR A 121 7.68 8.90 -0.45
CA TYR A 121 7.59 8.18 -1.71
C TYR A 121 8.57 7.01 -1.74
N LEU A 122 9.10 6.59 -0.57
CA LEU A 122 10.00 5.44 -0.48
C LEU A 122 9.32 4.17 -0.99
N ASP A 123 8.00 4.04 -0.87
CA ASP A 123 7.25 2.96 -1.49
C ASP A 123 7.24 3.00 -3.03
N TYR A 124 7.72 4.06 -3.68
CA TYR A 124 7.97 4.11 -5.12
C TYR A 124 9.46 4.01 -5.49
N VAL A 125 10.35 3.92 -4.50
CA VAL A 125 11.79 3.68 -4.72
C VAL A 125 12.07 2.17 -4.74
N PRO A 126 12.81 1.64 -5.73
CA PRO A 126 13.20 0.24 -5.77
C PRO A 126 13.85 -0.23 -4.47
N GLN A 127 13.50 -1.42 -3.98
CA GLN A 127 13.94 -1.91 -2.65
C GLN A 127 15.44 -1.87 -2.43
N PHE A 128 16.21 -2.20 -3.45
CA PHE A 128 17.67 -2.21 -3.38
C PHE A 128 18.27 -0.81 -3.12
N LEU A 129 17.56 0.26 -3.45
CA LEU A 129 18.02 1.65 -3.34
C LEU A 129 17.48 2.38 -2.10
N ARG A 130 16.62 1.73 -1.31
CA ARG A 130 16.04 2.32 -0.09
C ARG A 130 16.98 2.19 1.10
#